data_AF-A0A2T3MAW2-F1
#
_entry.id   AF-A0A2T3MAW2-F1
#
_cell.length_a   1.000
_cell.length_b   1.000
_cell.length_c   1.000
_cell.angle_alpha   90.00
_cell.angle_beta   90.00
_cell.angle_gamma   90.00
#
_symmetry.space_group_name_H-M   'P 1'
#
loop_
_entity.id
_entity.type
_entity.pdbx_description
1 polymer ?
#
loop_
_entity_poly.entity_id
_entity_poly.type
_entity_poly.pdbx_seq_one_letter_code
_entity_poly.pdbx_strand_id
1 'polypeptide(L)'
;MKLIQFSFKCSRQVPFYAQLCNDYLANEPYEITIGFVKNRYIIEAVGEQAQLEALADKIAHDFLLSIWLLETKVEEISHREGSVVPQVNTSHQLPFCQHCEPLLGDNQSPQFGELSLPCACCHGEKRLPATVSFNQVKAWADDVISNGSVIFTLTNEQGKHQLFQLSTSPVSTSSQKRPQVLVCNPNTVPMHFITPSAHVLALSSLEKPRVTVQPKAQHQQLHAPLYDLCFSYNRVLTVLTEVLRQQGIDYVYLDTNHWQPLITWIENGWSQIDSDPEVSLPVSIKALEPLHDQACINGLNAYWHKRRIHFDHQPKHANDVPANALPICALHGGNIESGNGRNTTVIYFGRYAAGEIVSQDKFTRTDSFLVLPSLPHTGHDIIRAMTDGEQATILAKFKDAQPESYQALSQIDISQCYNQLTGLFAVAATILGLSTSSTNSIQYLNDALIAKALQNSGQKGHRVDYSLDMIDGKRTIEWAKTLGSLMSFRLVVDESELDKLAFGIMDSLADYIANWIERIDETTGVKAVVLAGSDFANEVLTERLSLRVGKNFNITVNRQLELDGSNLSAGALYLKMRRR
;
A
#
# COMPACT_ATOMS: atom_id res chain seq x y z
N MET A 1 -20.34 -41.62 -1.38
CA MET A 1 -19.91 -40.35 -2.01
C MET A 1 -19.83 -39.30 -0.93
N LYS A 2 -18.79 -38.48 -0.94
CA LYS A 2 -18.62 -37.38 0.00
C LYS A 2 -19.00 -36.07 -0.68
N LEU A 3 -19.50 -35.12 0.09
CA LEU A 3 -19.71 -33.74 -0.35
C LEU A 3 -18.58 -32.89 0.28
N ILE A 4 -17.69 -32.37 -0.56
CA ILE A 4 -16.55 -31.55 -0.13
C ILE A 4 -16.77 -30.12 -0.59
N GLN A 5 -16.51 -29.17 0.31
CA GLN A 5 -16.46 -27.73 0.02
C GLN A 5 -15.00 -27.28 -0.01
N PHE A 6 -14.60 -26.68 -1.12
CA PHE A 6 -13.39 -25.88 -1.28
C PHE A 6 -13.77 -24.41 -1.09
N SER A 7 -13.10 -23.71 -0.17
CA SER A 7 -13.45 -22.33 0.14
C SER A 7 -12.24 -21.41 0.17
N PHE A 8 -12.41 -20.22 -0.42
CA PHE A 8 -11.38 -19.19 -0.57
C PHE A 8 -11.93 -17.88 -0.02
N LYS A 9 -11.54 -17.51 1.20
CA LYS A 9 -11.97 -16.28 1.86
C LYS A 9 -11.06 -15.15 1.41
N CYS A 10 -11.65 -14.09 0.88
CA CYS A 10 -10.93 -12.92 0.41
C CYS A 10 -11.36 -11.66 1.18
N SER A 11 -10.50 -10.64 1.20
CA SER A 11 -10.85 -9.32 1.75
C SER A 11 -11.77 -8.53 0.81
N ARG A 12 -11.64 -8.75 -0.49
CA ARG A 12 -12.50 -8.18 -1.54
C ARG A 12 -12.73 -9.19 -2.67
N GLN A 13 -13.62 -8.85 -3.62
CA GLN A 13 -13.88 -9.71 -4.78
C GLN A 13 -12.62 -9.84 -5.66
N VAL A 14 -12.34 -11.07 -6.10
CA VAL A 14 -11.26 -11.41 -7.05
C VAL A 14 -11.93 -11.87 -8.35
N PRO A 15 -12.02 -11.02 -9.38
CA PRO A 15 -12.78 -11.33 -10.60
C PRO A 15 -12.36 -12.64 -11.28
N PHE A 16 -11.07 -12.97 -11.22
CA PHE A 16 -10.54 -14.21 -11.77
C PHE A 16 -11.03 -15.47 -11.03
N TYR A 17 -11.15 -15.43 -9.70
CA TYR A 17 -11.71 -16.56 -8.94
C TYR A 17 -13.18 -16.81 -9.27
N ALA A 18 -13.95 -15.75 -9.50
CA ALA A 18 -15.33 -15.89 -9.94
C ALA A 18 -15.42 -16.56 -11.32
N GLN A 19 -14.49 -16.22 -12.23
CA GLN A 19 -14.40 -16.86 -13.55
C GLN A 19 -14.05 -18.34 -13.41
N LEU A 20 -13.03 -18.68 -12.62
CA LEU A 20 -12.67 -20.08 -12.37
C LEU A 20 -13.85 -20.86 -11.80
N CYS A 21 -14.58 -20.33 -10.82
CA CYS A 21 -15.78 -20.99 -10.31
C CYS A 21 -16.78 -21.30 -11.44
N ASN A 22 -17.02 -20.35 -12.35
CA ASN A 22 -17.91 -20.55 -13.49
C ASN A 22 -17.37 -21.62 -14.46
N ASP A 23 -16.05 -21.66 -14.68
CA ASP A 23 -15.42 -22.66 -15.54
C ASP A 23 -15.54 -24.07 -14.95
N TYR A 24 -15.35 -24.22 -13.63
CA TYR A 24 -15.56 -25.47 -12.91
C TYR A 24 -17.02 -25.93 -12.96
N LEU A 25 -17.97 -25.02 -12.77
CA LEU A 25 -19.40 -25.32 -12.90
C LEU A 25 -19.78 -25.80 -14.31
N ALA A 26 -19.15 -25.25 -15.35
CA ALA A 26 -19.52 -25.51 -16.74
C ALA A 26 -18.86 -26.76 -17.34
N ASN A 27 -17.63 -27.09 -16.91
CA ASN A 27 -16.78 -28.03 -17.64
C ASN A 27 -16.42 -29.30 -16.87
N GLU A 28 -16.65 -29.36 -15.55
CA GLU A 28 -16.33 -30.58 -14.79
C GLU A 28 -17.38 -31.67 -14.95
N PRO A 29 -16.96 -32.95 -14.94
CA PRO A 29 -17.87 -34.09 -15.01
C PRO A 29 -18.62 -34.36 -13.69
N TYR A 30 -18.31 -33.61 -12.63
CA TYR A 30 -18.84 -33.79 -11.27
C TYR A 30 -20.09 -32.95 -11.01
N GLU A 31 -20.88 -33.33 -10.02
CA GLU A 31 -22.00 -32.51 -9.55
C GLU A 31 -21.47 -31.32 -8.71
N ILE A 32 -21.16 -30.23 -9.40
CA ILE A 32 -20.59 -29.00 -8.81
C ILE A 32 -21.67 -27.95 -8.51
N THR A 33 -21.58 -27.34 -7.34
CA THR A 33 -22.21 -26.05 -7.04
C THR A 33 -21.16 -25.01 -6.67
N ILE A 34 -21.44 -23.75 -6.99
CA ILE A 34 -20.54 -22.62 -6.72
C ILE A 34 -21.26 -21.48 -6.01
N GLY A 35 -20.51 -20.61 -5.36
CA GLY A 35 -21.09 -19.43 -4.71
C GLY A 35 -20.05 -18.40 -4.27
N PHE A 36 -20.54 -17.20 -3.98
CA PHE A 36 -19.78 -16.14 -3.32
C PHE A 36 -20.58 -15.60 -2.13
N VAL A 37 -20.25 -16.08 -0.93
CA VAL A 37 -21.00 -15.77 0.30
C VAL A 37 -20.04 -15.24 1.36
N LYS A 38 -20.37 -14.09 1.97
CA LYS A 38 -19.55 -13.46 3.03
C LYS A 38 -18.07 -13.33 2.65
N ASN A 39 -17.81 -12.83 1.44
CA ASN A 39 -16.47 -12.70 0.84
C ASN A 39 -15.69 -14.02 0.67
N ARG A 40 -16.40 -15.13 0.57
CA ARG A 40 -15.82 -16.46 0.36
C ARG A 40 -16.32 -17.06 -0.94
N TYR A 41 -15.39 -17.38 -1.84
CA TYR A 41 -15.69 -18.21 -3.00
C TYR A 41 -15.79 -19.67 -2.54
N ILE A 42 -16.82 -20.37 -3.01
CA ILE A 42 -17.04 -21.78 -2.70
C ILE A 42 -17.19 -22.60 -3.98
N ILE A 43 -16.57 -23.78 -3.99
CA ILE A 43 -16.80 -24.85 -4.96
C ILE A 43 -17.16 -26.09 -4.15
N GLU A 44 -18.28 -26.72 -4.46
CA GLU A 44 -18.79 -27.87 -3.72
C GLU A 44 -19.02 -29.04 -4.68
N ALA A 45 -18.34 -30.15 -4.44
CA ALA A 45 -18.38 -31.31 -5.32
C ALA A 45 -18.80 -32.58 -4.57
N VAL A 46 -19.59 -33.42 -5.25
CA VAL A 46 -19.94 -34.77 -4.78
C VAL A 46 -19.18 -35.80 -5.61
N GLY A 47 -18.50 -36.71 -4.94
CA GLY A 47 -17.75 -37.76 -5.63
C GLY A 47 -17.21 -38.84 -4.71
N GLU A 48 -16.49 -39.79 -5.31
CA GLU A 48 -15.62 -40.72 -4.59
C GLU A 48 -14.31 -40.04 -4.17
N GLN A 49 -13.60 -40.62 -3.19
CA GLN A 49 -12.40 -40.00 -2.63
C GLN A 49 -11.33 -39.69 -3.68
N ALA A 50 -10.99 -40.64 -4.56
CA ALA A 50 -9.96 -40.43 -5.58
C ALA A 50 -10.33 -39.33 -6.59
N GLN A 51 -11.63 -39.19 -6.91
CA GLN A 51 -12.13 -38.14 -7.80
C GLN A 51 -12.02 -36.76 -7.15
N LEU A 52 -12.36 -36.67 -5.86
CA LEU A 52 -12.31 -35.44 -5.10
C LEU A 52 -10.87 -35.00 -4.80
N GLU A 53 -9.95 -35.95 -4.60
CA GLU A 53 -8.50 -35.67 -4.49
C GLU A 53 -7.96 -35.11 -5.81
N ALA A 54 -8.29 -35.73 -6.95
CA ALA A 54 -7.90 -35.22 -8.26
C ALA A 54 -8.47 -33.81 -8.55
N LEU A 55 -9.72 -33.56 -8.14
CA LEU A 55 -10.32 -32.23 -8.24
C LEU A 55 -9.62 -31.22 -7.32
N ALA A 56 -9.26 -31.62 -6.11
CA ALA A 56 -8.52 -30.78 -5.17
C ALA A 56 -7.17 -30.35 -5.74
N ASP A 57 -6.42 -31.29 -6.33
CA ASP A 57 -5.14 -30.99 -6.99
C ASP A 57 -5.32 -30.02 -8.16
N LYS A 58 -6.38 -30.20 -8.97
CA LYS A 58 -6.69 -29.30 -10.08
C LYS A 58 -7.05 -27.89 -9.60
N ILE A 59 -7.88 -27.78 -8.56
CA ILE A 59 -8.26 -26.49 -7.95
C ILE A 59 -7.04 -25.81 -7.33
N ALA A 60 -6.21 -26.56 -6.60
CA ALA A 60 -4.99 -26.04 -5.99
C ALA A 60 -3.99 -25.55 -7.03
N HIS A 61 -3.96 -26.21 -8.19
CA HIS A 61 -3.25 -25.71 -9.35
C HIS A 61 -3.92 -24.41 -9.83
N ASP A 62 -5.17 -24.44 -10.32
CA ASP A 62 -5.83 -23.31 -11.01
C ASP A 62 -6.00 -22.01 -10.21
N PHE A 63 -6.21 -22.11 -8.89
CA PHE A 63 -6.43 -20.94 -8.02
C PHE A 63 -5.10 -20.30 -7.61
N LEU A 64 -4.57 -19.46 -8.52
CA LEU A 64 -3.41 -18.62 -8.27
C LEU A 64 -3.58 -17.73 -7.04
N LEU A 65 -2.48 -17.48 -6.31
CA LEU A 65 -2.50 -16.61 -5.14
C LEU A 65 -2.94 -15.18 -5.50
N SER A 66 -3.95 -14.67 -4.78
CA SER A 66 -4.33 -13.25 -4.79
C SER A 66 -3.80 -12.57 -3.53
N ILE A 67 -3.36 -11.30 -3.61
CA ILE A 67 -3.09 -10.49 -2.40
C ILE A 67 -4.34 -10.23 -1.57
N TRP A 68 -5.52 -10.50 -2.11
CA TRP A 68 -6.78 -10.39 -1.39
C TRP A 68 -7.21 -11.69 -0.73
N LEU A 69 -6.50 -12.80 -0.94
CA LEU A 69 -6.78 -14.09 -0.28
C LEU A 69 -6.32 -14.04 1.18
N LEU A 70 -7.24 -14.37 2.09
CA LEU A 70 -6.99 -14.41 3.54
C LEU A 70 -6.85 -15.83 4.07
N GLU A 71 -7.66 -16.75 3.56
CA GLU A 71 -7.75 -18.12 4.07
C GLU A 71 -8.27 -19.07 2.99
N THR A 72 -7.72 -20.28 2.96
CA THR A 72 -8.22 -21.40 2.17
C THR A 72 -8.61 -22.55 3.09
N LYS A 73 -9.72 -23.22 2.79
CA LYS A 73 -10.19 -24.36 3.59
C LYS A 73 -10.88 -25.40 2.71
N VAL A 74 -10.57 -26.66 2.98
CA VAL A 74 -11.23 -27.83 2.39
C VAL A 74 -11.90 -28.62 3.51
N GLU A 75 -13.21 -28.84 3.42
CA GLU A 75 -13.95 -29.57 4.45
C GLU A 75 -15.08 -30.42 3.88
N GLU A 76 -15.39 -31.52 4.58
CA GLU A 76 -16.58 -32.32 4.32
C GLU A 76 -17.81 -31.64 4.94
N ILE A 77 -18.84 -31.42 4.14
CA ILE A 77 -20.07 -30.71 4.54
C ILE A 77 -21.29 -31.60 4.39
N SER A 78 -22.35 -31.31 5.16
CA SER A 78 -23.63 -32.04 5.07
C SER A 78 -24.63 -31.41 4.10
N HIS A 79 -24.51 -30.10 3.83
CA HIS A 79 -25.43 -29.35 2.98
C HIS A 79 -24.70 -28.32 2.13
N ARG A 80 -25.14 -28.16 0.88
CA ARG A 80 -24.62 -27.16 -0.07
C ARG A 80 -25.01 -25.73 0.37
N GLU A 81 -24.06 -24.82 0.30
CA GLU A 81 -24.27 -23.37 0.37
C GLU A 81 -24.33 -22.74 -1.03
N GLY A 82 -23.71 -23.39 -2.02
CA GLY A 82 -23.63 -22.92 -3.41
C GLY A 82 -24.89 -23.18 -4.23
N SER A 83 -24.83 -22.78 -5.50
CA SER A 83 -25.88 -23.00 -6.50
C SER A 83 -25.29 -23.43 -7.84
N VAL A 84 -26.15 -23.88 -8.75
CA VAL A 84 -25.80 -24.18 -10.15
C VAL A 84 -25.92 -22.95 -11.06
N VAL A 85 -26.02 -21.75 -10.49
CA VAL A 85 -26.13 -20.50 -11.24
C VAL A 85 -24.74 -19.87 -11.36
N PRO A 86 -24.28 -19.57 -12.59
CA PRO A 86 -23.03 -18.86 -12.79
C PRO A 86 -22.98 -17.54 -12.01
N GLN A 87 -21.83 -17.26 -11.42
CA GLN A 87 -21.59 -16.02 -10.70
C GLN A 87 -21.51 -14.85 -11.68
N VAL A 88 -22.20 -13.75 -11.34
CA VAL A 88 -22.01 -12.47 -12.04
C VAL A 88 -20.67 -11.89 -11.60
N ASN A 89 -19.71 -11.84 -12.52
CA ASN A 89 -18.38 -11.29 -12.30
C ASN A 89 -18.11 -10.10 -13.22
N THR A 90 -17.24 -9.20 -12.76
CA THR A 90 -16.62 -8.21 -13.64
C THR A 90 -15.54 -8.89 -14.49
N SER A 91 -15.23 -8.32 -15.65
CA SER A 91 -14.09 -8.80 -16.45
C SER A 91 -12.80 -8.75 -15.62
N HIS A 92 -12.02 -9.83 -15.61
CA HIS A 92 -10.70 -9.88 -14.96
C HIS A 92 -9.63 -9.39 -15.93
N GLN A 93 -8.58 -8.71 -15.45
CA GLN A 93 -7.52 -8.16 -16.31
C GLN A 93 -6.17 -8.91 -16.20
N LEU A 94 -6.21 -10.22 -15.92
CA LEU A 94 -5.01 -11.05 -15.78
C LEU A 94 -4.18 -11.12 -17.09
N PRO A 95 -2.91 -10.68 -17.11
CA PRO A 95 -2.06 -10.66 -18.31
C PRO A 95 -1.58 -12.04 -18.74
N PHE A 96 -1.40 -12.94 -17.78
CA PHE A 96 -1.00 -14.32 -17.96
C PHE A 96 -1.35 -15.12 -16.70
N CYS A 97 -1.63 -16.42 -16.86
CA CYS A 97 -1.77 -17.35 -15.74
C CYS A 97 -0.68 -18.43 -15.83
N GLN A 98 -0.62 -19.32 -14.83
CA GLN A 98 0.31 -20.45 -14.82
C GLN A 98 0.22 -21.41 -16.01
N HIS A 99 -0.87 -21.36 -16.78
CA HIS A 99 -1.01 -22.22 -17.97
C HIS A 99 -0.21 -21.67 -19.15
N CYS A 100 -0.11 -20.34 -19.29
CA CYS A 100 0.58 -19.71 -20.42
C CYS A 100 1.93 -19.09 -20.05
N GLU A 101 2.12 -18.68 -18.80
CA GLU A 101 3.35 -18.02 -18.37
C GLU A 101 4.59 -18.91 -18.53
N PRO A 102 4.60 -20.20 -18.10
CA PRO A 102 5.75 -21.07 -18.32
C PRO A 102 6.01 -21.33 -19.80
N LEU A 103 4.98 -21.30 -20.64
CA LEU A 103 5.12 -21.55 -22.08
C LEU A 103 5.75 -20.36 -22.80
N LEU A 104 5.38 -19.11 -22.46
CA LEU A 104 5.90 -17.92 -23.14
C LEU A 104 7.11 -17.29 -22.44
N GLY A 105 7.24 -17.50 -21.13
CA GLY A 105 8.20 -16.84 -20.24
C GLY A 105 9.40 -17.70 -19.84
N ASP A 106 9.32 -19.02 -19.95
CA ASP A 106 10.47 -19.92 -19.72
C ASP A 106 11.29 -20.05 -21.01
N ASN A 107 12.59 -19.81 -20.93
CA ASN A 107 13.49 -19.92 -22.06
C ASN A 107 13.75 -21.36 -22.55
N GLN A 108 13.40 -22.36 -21.75
CA GLN A 108 13.45 -23.76 -22.14
C GLN A 108 12.20 -24.19 -22.92
N SER A 109 11.14 -23.38 -22.91
CA SER A 109 9.94 -23.66 -23.66
C SER A 109 10.14 -23.47 -25.16
N PRO A 110 9.62 -24.36 -26.02
CA PRO A 110 9.60 -24.15 -27.47
C PRO A 110 8.73 -22.94 -27.89
N GLN A 111 7.89 -22.44 -26.99
CA GLN A 111 7.00 -21.29 -27.21
C GLN A 111 7.53 -20.01 -26.54
N PHE A 112 8.79 -20.01 -26.07
CA PHE A 112 9.41 -18.84 -25.48
C PHE A 112 9.33 -17.63 -26.40
N GLY A 113 8.86 -16.50 -25.87
CA GLY A 113 8.71 -15.27 -26.63
C GLY A 113 7.44 -15.19 -27.50
N GLU A 114 6.60 -16.23 -27.52
CA GLU A 114 5.31 -16.20 -28.22
C GLU A 114 4.28 -15.36 -27.44
N LEU A 115 4.40 -14.04 -27.55
CA LEU A 115 3.54 -13.09 -26.83
C LEU A 115 2.05 -13.35 -27.11
N SER A 116 1.72 -13.65 -28.36
CA SER A 116 0.34 -13.91 -28.81
C SER A 116 -0.22 -15.28 -28.45
N LEU A 117 0.50 -16.09 -27.65
CA LEU A 117 0.10 -17.44 -27.25
C LEU A 117 -1.34 -17.48 -26.69
N PRO A 118 -2.30 -18.12 -27.38
CA PRO A 118 -3.67 -18.19 -26.92
C PRO A 118 -3.80 -18.93 -25.59
N CYS A 119 -4.54 -18.36 -24.65
CA CYS A 119 -4.83 -19.01 -23.38
C CYS A 119 -6.33 -19.07 -23.15
N ALA A 120 -6.86 -20.29 -22.99
CA ALA A 120 -8.28 -20.49 -22.69
C ALA A 120 -8.68 -20.01 -21.27
N CYS A 121 -7.71 -19.86 -20.37
CA CYS A 121 -7.96 -19.49 -18.98
C CYS A 121 -7.88 -17.97 -18.74
N CYS A 122 -6.76 -17.32 -19.09
CA CYS A 122 -6.58 -15.90 -18.80
C CYS A 122 -6.96 -14.96 -19.96
N HIS A 123 -7.01 -15.47 -21.20
CA HIS A 123 -7.16 -14.68 -22.42
C HIS A 123 -6.20 -13.49 -22.54
N GLY A 124 -5.04 -13.57 -21.88
CA GLY A 124 -4.07 -12.48 -21.79
C GLY A 124 -3.52 -12.03 -23.14
N GLU A 125 -3.55 -12.89 -24.15
CA GLU A 125 -3.14 -12.58 -25.53
C GLU A 125 -4.01 -11.50 -26.17
N LYS A 126 -5.28 -11.41 -25.78
CA LYS A 126 -6.23 -10.42 -26.34
C LYS A 126 -5.94 -9.00 -25.86
N ARG A 127 -5.10 -8.87 -24.81
CA ARG A 127 -4.71 -7.60 -24.19
C ARG A 127 -3.46 -6.98 -24.79
N LEU A 128 -2.77 -7.74 -25.63
CA LEU A 128 -1.51 -7.29 -26.20
C LEU A 128 -1.76 -6.23 -27.27
N PRO A 129 -0.90 -5.21 -27.34
CA PRO A 129 -0.84 -4.36 -28.52
C PRO A 129 -0.49 -5.25 -29.72
N ALA A 130 -1.27 -5.16 -30.81
CA ALA A 130 -1.20 -6.05 -31.97
C ALA A 130 0.12 -6.02 -32.78
N THR A 131 1.20 -5.42 -32.27
CA THR A 131 2.41 -5.07 -33.03
C THR A 131 3.74 -5.46 -32.37
N VAL A 132 3.77 -6.02 -31.16
CA VAL A 132 5.04 -6.37 -30.49
C VAL A 132 5.44 -7.81 -30.82
N SER A 133 6.61 -7.97 -31.46
CA SER A 133 7.20 -9.28 -31.78
C SER A 133 8.32 -9.65 -30.82
N PHE A 134 8.67 -10.95 -30.73
CA PHE A 134 9.81 -11.39 -29.93
C PHE A 134 11.13 -10.73 -30.35
N ASN A 135 11.34 -10.50 -31.66
CA ASN A 135 12.52 -9.80 -32.15
C ASN A 135 12.60 -8.36 -31.65
N GLN A 136 11.45 -7.69 -31.53
CA GLN A 136 11.39 -6.35 -30.94
C GLN A 136 11.76 -6.37 -29.45
N VAL A 137 11.28 -7.38 -28.70
CA VAL A 137 11.63 -7.54 -27.28
C VAL A 137 13.13 -7.80 -27.10
N LYS A 138 13.73 -8.63 -27.96
CA LYS A 138 15.19 -8.85 -27.95
C LYS A 138 15.96 -7.57 -28.26
N ALA A 139 15.53 -6.78 -29.24
CA ALA A 139 16.16 -5.50 -29.53
C ALA A 139 16.11 -4.55 -28.31
N TRP A 140 14.99 -4.51 -27.58
CA TRP A 140 14.92 -3.73 -26.34
C TRP A 140 15.84 -4.26 -25.24
N ALA A 141 15.96 -5.57 -25.10
CA ALA A 141 16.92 -6.16 -24.16
C ALA A 141 18.36 -5.82 -24.55
N ASP A 142 18.70 -5.93 -25.84
CA ASP A 142 20.02 -5.58 -26.40
C ASP A 142 20.36 -4.11 -26.16
N ASP A 143 19.38 -3.21 -26.23
CA ASP A 143 19.55 -1.79 -25.89
C ASP A 143 19.86 -1.59 -24.39
N VAL A 144 19.17 -2.30 -23.48
CA VAL A 144 19.51 -2.25 -22.05
C VAL A 144 20.91 -2.79 -21.80
N ILE A 145 21.31 -3.87 -22.45
CA ILE A 145 22.61 -4.52 -22.27
C ILE A 145 23.73 -3.64 -22.82
N SER A 146 23.55 -3.10 -24.03
CA SER A 146 24.61 -2.39 -24.77
C SER A 146 24.68 -0.91 -24.41
N ASN A 147 23.52 -0.26 -24.27
CA ASN A 147 23.41 1.18 -24.04
C ASN A 147 23.04 1.53 -22.59
N GLY A 148 22.78 0.52 -21.74
CA GLY A 148 22.40 0.71 -20.34
C GLY A 148 20.93 1.10 -20.13
N SER A 149 20.16 1.38 -21.18
CA SER A 149 18.75 1.75 -21.05
C SER A 149 17.96 1.55 -22.35
N VAL A 150 16.63 1.44 -22.22
CA VAL A 150 15.68 1.43 -23.34
C VAL A 150 14.42 2.18 -22.96
N ILE A 151 13.80 2.83 -23.94
CA ILE A 151 12.48 3.43 -23.82
C ILE A 151 11.57 2.84 -24.89
N PHE A 152 10.39 2.36 -24.49
CA PHE A 152 9.38 1.85 -25.42
C PHE A 152 7.97 2.18 -24.94
N THR A 153 7.00 2.06 -25.84
CA THR A 153 5.59 2.33 -25.54
C THR A 153 4.73 1.13 -25.89
N LEU A 154 3.83 0.75 -24.99
CA LEU A 154 2.77 -0.22 -25.23
C LEU A 154 1.43 0.51 -25.29
N THR A 155 0.48 -0.01 -26.05
CA THR A 155 -0.88 0.55 -26.09
C THR A 155 -1.83 -0.45 -25.44
N ASN A 156 -2.57 -0.01 -24.43
CA ASN A 156 -3.51 -0.87 -23.73
C ASN A 156 -4.82 -1.08 -24.54
N GLU A 157 -5.71 -1.94 -24.05
CA GLU A 157 -7.01 -2.23 -24.69
C GLU A 157 -7.91 -0.98 -24.89
N GLN A 158 -7.68 0.08 -24.11
CA GLN A 158 -8.42 1.34 -24.18
C GLN A 158 -7.77 2.36 -25.14
N GLY A 159 -6.69 1.99 -25.83
CA GLY A 159 -5.94 2.87 -26.73
C GLY A 159 -5.02 3.87 -26.00
N LYS A 160 -4.83 3.76 -24.68
CA LYS A 160 -3.92 4.62 -23.92
C LYS A 160 -2.49 4.12 -24.04
N HIS A 161 -1.57 5.05 -24.34
CA HIS A 161 -0.15 4.78 -24.43
C HIS A 161 0.50 4.68 -23.04
N GLN A 162 1.24 3.61 -22.84
CA GLN A 162 1.99 3.28 -21.64
C GLN A 162 3.48 3.32 -21.96
N LEU A 163 4.18 4.30 -21.38
CA LEU A 163 5.62 4.49 -21.55
C LEU A 163 6.35 3.60 -20.54
N PHE A 164 7.40 2.93 -21.00
CA PHE A 164 8.31 2.15 -20.19
C PHE A 164 9.73 2.61 -20.46
N GLN A 165 10.43 3.02 -19.41
CA GLN A 165 11.86 3.26 -19.43
C GLN A 165 12.52 2.25 -18.50
N LEU A 166 13.37 1.39 -19.05
CA LEU A 166 14.19 0.45 -18.30
C LEU A 166 15.65 0.90 -18.35
N SER A 167 16.36 0.78 -17.24
CA SER A 167 17.76 1.22 -17.14
C SER A 167 18.55 0.41 -16.13
N THR A 168 19.84 0.19 -16.40
CA THR A 168 20.78 -0.43 -15.43
C THR A 168 21.26 0.56 -14.37
N SER A 169 21.04 1.86 -14.60
CA SER A 169 21.33 2.95 -13.67
C SER A 169 20.05 3.67 -13.23
N PRO A 170 20.03 4.37 -12.08
CA PRO A 170 18.87 5.12 -11.63
C PRO A 170 18.30 6.03 -12.72
N VAL A 171 16.99 5.93 -12.98
CA VAL A 171 16.31 6.82 -13.92
C VAL A 171 16.14 8.19 -13.24
N SER A 172 16.73 9.22 -13.84
CA SER A 172 16.57 10.61 -13.39
C SER A 172 15.13 11.07 -13.64
N THR A 173 14.23 10.85 -12.69
CA THR A 173 12.85 11.34 -12.79
C THR A 173 12.76 12.79 -12.35
N SER A 174 11.97 13.61 -13.06
CA SER A 174 11.66 14.98 -12.64
C SER A 174 10.86 15.04 -11.33
N SER A 175 10.27 13.91 -10.91
CA SER A 175 9.30 13.84 -9.83
C SER A 175 9.86 13.57 -8.43
N GLN A 176 11.18 13.42 -8.26
CA GLN A 176 11.84 13.06 -6.99
C GLN A 176 11.15 11.89 -6.23
N LYS A 177 10.55 10.97 -6.97
CA LYS A 177 9.82 9.81 -6.43
C LYS A 177 10.78 8.71 -5.98
N ARG A 178 10.31 7.84 -5.08
CA ARG A 178 11.01 6.60 -4.73
C ARG A 178 11.32 5.80 -6.00
N PRO A 179 12.57 5.32 -6.19
CA PRO A 179 12.91 4.53 -7.37
C PRO A 179 12.14 3.21 -7.41
N GLN A 180 11.68 2.83 -8.61
CA GLN A 180 11.07 1.54 -8.86
C GLN A 180 12.06 0.59 -9.53
N VAL A 181 12.01 -0.68 -9.16
CA VAL A 181 12.85 -1.75 -9.70
C VAL A 181 11.96 -2.88 -10.23
N LEU A 182 12.25 -3.28 -11.47
CA LEU A 182 11.72 -4.50 -12.08
C LEU A 182 12.71 -5.62 -11.87
N VAL A 183 12.28 -6.68 -11.19
CA VAL A 183 13.09 -7.87 -10.95
C VAL A 183 13.09 -8.74 -12.21
N CYS A 184 14.29 -9.03 -12.73
CA CYS A 184 14.48 -9.95 -13.84
C CYS A 184 14.67 -11.40 -13.36
N ASN A 185 15.22 -11.57 -12.16
CA ASN A 185 15.47 -12.88 -11.58
C ASN A 185 14.87 -12.99 -10.16
N PRO A 186 13.65 -13.53 -10.01
CA PRO A 186 13.00 -13.68 -8.71
C PRO A 186 13.84 -14.45 -7.67
N ASN A 187 14.70 -15.37 -8.11
CA ASN A 187 15.53 -16.19 -7.22
C ASN A 187 16.67 -15.41 -6.53
N THR A 188 17.00 -14.21 -7.04
CA THR A 188 18.11 -13.41 -6.55
C THR A 188 17.66 -12.21 -5.72
N VAL A 189 16.34 -12.02 -5.56
CA VAL A 189 15.76 -10.96 -4.72
C VAL A 189 16.40 -10.90 -3.32
N PRO A 190 16.58 -12.01 -2.57
CA PRO A 190 17.19 -11.96 -1.24
C PRO A 190 18.67 -11.55 -1.23
N MET A 191 19.37 -11.59 -2.38
CA MET A 191 20.75 -11.12 -2.51
C MET A 191 20.83 -9.59 -2.63
N HIS A 192 19.78 -8.95 -3.15
CA HIS A 192 19.74 -7.50 -3.38
C HIS A 192 18.90 -6.75 -2.35
N PHE A 193 17.83 -7.37 -1.84
CA PHE A 193 16.83 -6.73 -0.99
C PHE A 193 16.56 -7.51 0.29
N ILE A 194 16.15 -6.80 1.34
CA ILE A 194 15.57 -7.38 2.56
C ILE A 194 14.06 -7.48 2.31
N THR A 195 13.60 -8.69 1.98
CA THR A 195 12.20 -8.92 1.58
C THR A 195 11.61 -10.06 2.41
N PRO A 196 10.59 -9.81 3.24
CA PRO A 196 9.86 -10.87 3.92
C PRO A 196 9.18 -11.83 2.94
N SER A 197 8.93 -13.08 3.37
CA SER A 197 8.28 -14.09 2.51
C SER A 197 6.90 -13.65 2.01
N ALA A 198 6.15 -12.91 2.83
CA ALA A 198 4.85 -12.37 2.43
C ALA A 198 4.99 -11.43 1.22
N HIS A 199 5.98 -10.53 1.22
CA HIS A 199 6.25 -9.60 0.12
C HIS A 199 6.63 -10.33 -1.17
N VAL A 200 7.45 -11.39 -1.10
CA VAL A 200 7.78 -12.23 -2.27
C VAL A 200 6.53 -12.91 -2.85
N LEU A 201 5.68 -13.48 -1.98
CA LEU A 201 4.41 -14.08 -2.41
C LEU A 201 3.48 -13.05 -3.05
N ALA A 202 3.40 -11.84 -2.49
CA ALA A 202 2.60 -10.76 -3.03
C ALA A 202 3.08 -10.32 -4.42
N LEU A 203 4.39 -10.21 -4.64
CA LEU A 203 4.96 -9.90 -5.96
C LEU A 203 4.59 -10.94 -7.04
N SER A 204 4.48 -12.21 -6.65
CA SER A 204 4.07 -13.30 -7.55
C SER A 204 2.56 -13.42 -7.77
N SER A 205 1.75 -12.70 -6.99
CA SER A 205 0.28 -12.79 -7.01
C SER A 205 -0.36 -12.41 -8.35
N LEU A 206 -1.66 -12.69 -8.48
CA LEU A 206 -2.51 -12.33 -9.62
C LEU A 206 -2.47 -10.84 -9.94
N GLU A 207 -2.52 -9.99 -8.92
CA GLU A 207 -2.65 -8.53 -9.06
C GLU A 207 -1.36 -7.84 -9.51
N LYS A 208 -0.22 -8.54 -9.44
CA LYS A 208 1.13 -8.03 -9.78
C LYS A 208 1.41 -6.66 -9.15
N PRO A 209 1.33 -6.56 -7.81
CA PRO A 209 1.48 -5.31 -7.08
C PRO A 209 2.94 -4.85 -7.03
N ARG A 210 3.13 -3.68 -6.43
CA ARG A 210 4.41 -3.20 -5.96
C ARG A 210 4.48 -3.25 -4.44
N VAL A 211 5.65 -3.58 -3.91
CA VAL A 211 5.93 -3.56 -2.47
C VAL A 211 7.17 -2.73 -2.20
N THR A 212 7.18 -1.98 -1.10
CA THR A 212 8.35 -1.17 -0.72
C THR A 212 9.31 -2.01 0.11
N VAL A 213 10.58 -2.04 -0.27
CA VAL A 213 11.63 -2.83 0.41
C VAL A 213 12.93 -2.06 0.57
N GLN A 214 13.76 -2.50 1.51
CA GLN A 214 15.11 -1.99 1.71
C GLN A 214 16.13 -2.79 0.89
N PRO A 215 17.15 -2.16 0.28
CA PRO A 215 18.29 -2.90 -0.26
C PRO A 215 19.10 -3.58 0.86
N LYS A 216 19.89 -4.59 0.52
CA LYS A 216 20.89 -5.15 1.44
C LYS A 216 21.91 -4.08 1.83
N ALA A 217 22.42 -4.16 3.05
CA ALA A 217 23.45 -3.25 3.55
C ALA A 217 24.67 -3.28 2.61
N GLN A 218 25.25 -2.09 2.35
CA GLN A 218 26.45 -1.93 1.53
C GLN A 218 26.31 -2.43 0.08
N HIS A 219 25.09 -2.37 -0.49
CA HIS A 219 24.87 -2.72 -1.89
C HIS A 219 25.67 -1.80 -2.84
N GLN A 220 26.33 -2.38 -3.85
CA GLN A 220 27.25 -1.64 -4.74
C GLN A 220 26.54 -0.65 -5.69
N GLN A 221 25.27 -0.92 -6.03
CA GLN A 221 24.53 -0.19 -7.08
C GLN A 221 23.20 0.40 -6.59
N LEU A 222 22.75 0.05 -5.38
CA LEU A 222 21.44 0.44 -4.85
C LEU A 222 21.68 1.36 -3.66
N HIS A 223 21.62 2.67 -3.91
CA HIS A 223 21.98 3.70 -2.92
C HIS A 223 20.79 4.42 -2.29
N ALA A 224 19.60 4.38 -2.90
CA ALA A 224 18.40 4.92 -2.28
C ALA A 224 18.00 4.10 -1.02
N PRO A 225 17.38 4.74 -0.01
CA PRO A 225 17.02 4.04 1.23
C PRO A 225 15.99 2.93 1.05
N LEU A 226 14.99 3.14 0.19
CA LEU A 226 13.93 2.19 -0.12
C LEU A 226 13.65 2.17 -1.62
N TYR A 227 13.09 1.06 -2.11
CA TYR A 227 12.69 0.84 -3.49
C TYR A 227 11.28 0.27 -3.55
N ASP A 228 10.51 0.68 -4.56
CA ASP A 228 9.27 -0.02 -4.92
C ASP A 228 9.63 -1.16 -5.88
N LEU A 229 9.51 -2.40 -5.40
CA LEU A 229 9.81 -3.61 -6.16
C LEU A 229 8.58 -4.10 -6.91
N CYS A 230 8.79 -4.63 -8.12
CA CYS A 230 7.76 -5.33 -8.88
C CYS A 230 8.35 -6.50 -9.66
N PHE A 231 7.54 -7.54 -9.88
CA PHE A 231 7.84 -8.61 -10.84
C PHE A 231 7.21 -8.27 -12.20
N SER A 232 7.55 -9.03 -13.24
CA SER A 232 6.91 -8.86 -14.54
C SER A 232 5.38 -8.97 -14.43
N TYR A 233 4.69 -8.03 -15.05
CA TYR A 233 3.25 -7.82 -14.89
C TYR A 233 2.49 -7.70 -16.20
N ASN A 234 3.17 -7.94 -17.32
CA ASN A 234 2.56 -8.14 -18.62
C ASN A 234 3.46 -9.08 -19.43
N ARG A 235 2.92 -9.69 -20.49
CA ARG A 235 3.64 -10.71 -21.28
C ARG A 235 4.92 -10.17 -21.92
N VAL A 236 4.95 -8.89 -22.31
CA VAL A 236 6.16 -8.25 -22.87
C VAL A 236 7.26 -8.20 -21.84
N LEU A 237 6.95 -7.71 -20.63
CA LEU A 237 7.91 -7.64 -19.54
C LEU A 237 8.35 -9.04 -19.10
N THR A 238 7.48 -10.04 -19.08
CA THR A 238 7.85 -11.43 -18.75
C THR A 238 8.94 -11.97 -19.66
N VAL A 239 8.77 -11.81 -20.98
CA VAL A 239 9.78 -12.24 -21.96
C VAL A 239 11.03 -11.38 -21.85
N LEU A 240 10.89 -10.06 -21.72
CA LEU A 240 12.02 -9.13 -21.61
C LEU A 240 12.88 -9.45 -20.38
N THR A 241 12.27 -9.64 -19.22
CA THR A 241 12.97 -9.99 -17.97
C THR A 241 13.72 -11.31 -18.09
N GLU A 242 13.15 -12.29 -18.79
CA GLU A 242 13.83 -13.57 -19.01
C GLU A 242 15.04 -13.43 -19.94
N VAL A 243 14.93 -12.64 -21.03
CA VAL A 243 16.07 -12.36 -21.92
C VAL A 243 17.19 -11.65 -21.14
N LEU A 244 16.86 -10.66 -20.31
CA LEU A 244 17.84 -9.98 -19.45
C LEU A 244 18.47 -10.94 -18.43
N ARG A 245 17.67 -11.82 -17.80
CA ARG A 245 18.15 -12.83 -16.84
C ARG A 245 19.19 -13.76 -17.46
N GLN A 246 18.99 -14.20 -18.70
CA GLN A 246 19.97 -15.04 -19.41
C GLN A 246 21.34 -14.37 -19.58
N GLN A 247 21.36 -13.03 -19.61
CA GLN A 247 22.58 -12.23 -19.70
C GLN A 247 23.15 -11.87 -18.33
N GLY A 248 22.61 -12.43 -17.25
CA GLY A 248 23.06 -12.19 -15.87
C GLY A 248 22.57 -10.89 -15.25
N ILE A 249 21.55 -10.24 -15.84
CA ILE A 249 20.93 -9.05 -15.25
C ILE A 249 19.81 -9.50 -14.32
N ASP A 250 20.00 -9.27 -13.02
CA ASP A 250 19.04 -9.69 -11.98
C ASP A 250 17.87 -8.72 -11.80
N TYR A 251 18.07 -7.44 -12.12
CA TYR A 251 17.06 -6.39 -12.01
C TYR A 251 17.42 -5.18 -12.87
N VAL A 252 16.43 -4.34 -13.15
CA VAL A 252 16.59 -3.02 -13.80
C VAL A 252 15.73 -1.97 -13.11
N TYR A 253 16.17 -0.72 -13.15
CA TYR A 253 15.32 0.42 -12.79
C TYR A 253 14.20 0.56 -13.81
N LEU A 254 13.00 0.89 -13.33
CA LEU A 254 11.80 1.07 -14.13
C LEU A 254 11.18 2.43 -13.84
N ASP A 255 10.94 3.21 -14.89
CA ASP A 255 10.04 4.37 -14.84
C ASP A 255 8.90 4.16 -15.85
N THR A 256 7.66 4.35 -15.41
CA THR A 256 6.48 4.08 -16.21
C THR A 256 5.26 4.84 -15.73
N ASN A 257 4.37 5.17 -16.65
CA ASN A 257 3.02 5.63 -16.35
C ASN A 257 2.00 4.48 -16.27
N HIS A 258 2.45 3.22 -16.38
CA HIS A 258 1.62 2.04 -16.17
C HIS A 258 1.28 1.90 -14.68
N TRP A 259 0.00 1.78 -14.36
CA TRP A 259 -0.42 1.61 -12.97
C TRP A 259 -0.20 0.19 -12.46
N GLN A 260 0.37 0.07 -11.28
CA GLN A 260 0.38 -1.14 -10.47
C GLN A 260 0.03 -0.75 -9.02
N PRO A 261 -0.80 -1.53 -8.32
CA PRO A 261 -1.18 -1.19 -6.96
C PRO A 261 0.05 -1.25 -6.07
N LEU A 262 0.36 -0.14 -5.38
CA LEU A 262 1.32 -0.13 -4.28
C LEU A 262 0.59 -0.59 -3.02
N ILE A 263 1.11 -1.62 -2.37
CA ILE A 263 0.48 -2.26 -1.21
C ILE A 263 1.41 -2.28 -0.01
N THR A 264 0.81 -2.40 1.18
CA THR A 264 1.52 -2.56 2.44
C THR A 264 0.82 -3.61 3.31
N TRP A 265 1.60 -4.27 4.17
CA TRP A 265 1.09 -5.30 5.07
C TRP A 265 0.60 -4.71 6.40
N ILE A 266 -0.68 -4.93 6.72
CA ILE A 266 -1.30 -4.45 7.97
C ILE A 266 -2.20 -5.54 8.56
N GLU A 267 -2.05 -5.84 9.85
CA GLU A 267 -2.91 -6.79 10.59
C GLU A 267 -3.14 -8.10 9.82
N ASN A 268 -2.04 -8.74 9.38
CA ASN A 268 -2.04 -10.00 8.63
C ASN A 268 -2.74 -9.98 7.26
N GLY A 269 -2.81 -8.81 6.61
CA GLY A 269 -3.33 -8.74 5.25
C GLY A 269 -2.83 -7.54 4.47
N TRP A 270 -2.93 -7.62 3.14
CA TRP A 270 -2.54 -6.53 2.25
C TRP A 270 -3.60 -5.43 2.22
N SER A 271 -3.12 -4.19 2.18
CA SER A 271 -3.92 -2.99 1.96
C SER A 271 -3.30 -2.16 0.84
N GLN A 272 -4.12 -1.62 -0.04
CA GLN A 272 -3.66 -0.72 -1.09
C GLN A 272 -3.48 0.68 -0.53
N ILE A 273 -2.36 1.34 -0.79
CA ILE A 273 -2.02 2.61 -0.14
C ILE A 273 -2.85 3.77 -0.72
N ASP A 274 -2.73 3.98 -2.04
CA ASP A 274 -3.36 5.07 -2.78
C ASP A 274 -3.26 4.75 -4.30
N SER A 275 -4.04 5.42 -5.14
CA SER A 275 -3.89 5.35 -6.60
C SER A 275 -4.03 6.72 -7.24
N ASP A 276 -3.46 6.84 -8.44
CA ASP A 276 -3.72 7.97 -9.31
C ASP A 276 -5.02 7.71 -10.09
N PRO A 277 -6.10 8.46 -9.82
CA PRO A 277 -7.40 8.24 -10.46
C PRO A 277 -7.39 8.54 -11.96
N GLU A 278 -6.36 9.22 -12.50
CA GLU A 278 -6.17 9.36 -13.95
C GLU A 278 -5.69 8.06 -14.62
N VAL A 279 -5.05 7.19 -13.84
CA VAL A 279 -4.44 5.96 -14.37
C VAL A 279 -5.29 4.74 -14.07
N SER A 280 -5.91 4.66 -12.89
CA SER A 280 -6.75 3.53 -12.50
C SER A 280 -7.87 3.98 -11.57
N LEU A 281 -9.10 3.52 -11.83
CA LEU A 281 -10.25 3.79 -10.97
C LEU A 281 -10.47 2.62 -9.98
N PRO A 282 -10.85 2.92 -8.73
CA PRO A 282 -11.20 1.88 -7.77
C PRO A 282 -12.38 1.03 -8.24
N VAL A 283 -12.35 -0.25 -7.87
CA VAL A 283 -13.45 -1.18 -8.17
C VAL A 283 -14.66 -0.84 -7.32
N SER A 284 -15.86 -0.93 -7.89
CA SER A 284 -17.09 -0.70 -7.11
C SER A 284 -17.21 -1.67 -5.94
N ILE A 285 -17.68 -1.19 -4.79
CA ILE A 285 -17.80 -2.00 -3.56
C ILE A 285 -19.25 -2.10 -3.10
N LYS A 286 -19.61 -3.18 -2.40
CA LYS A 286 -20.92 -3.28 -1.75
C LYS A 286 -20.91 -2.44 -0.49
N ALA A 287 -21.96 -1.66 -0.27
CA ALA A 287 -22.07 -0.84 0.94
C ALA A 287 -23.55 -0.66 1.33
N LEU A 288 -23.78 -0.29 2.59
CA LEU A 288 -25.10 0.15 3.06
C LEU A 288 -25.49 1.47 2.40
N GLU A 289 -26.78 1.78 2.39
CA GLU A 289 -27.27 3.07 1.90
C GLU A 289 -26.59 4.24 2.65
N PRO A 290 -25.87 5.13 1.93
CA PRO A 290 -25.25 6.31 2.49
C PRO A 290 -26.24 7.46 2.69
N LEU A 291 -25.75 8.58 3.25
CA LEU A 291 -26.55 9.79 3.47
C LEU A 291 -26.65 10.67 2.21
N HIS A 292 -25.65 10.58 1.34
CA HIS A 292 -25.53 11.32 0.08
C HIS A 292 -25.40 10.37 -1.11
N ASP A 293 -25.95 10.80 -2.25
CA ASP A 293 -25.91 10.01 -3.49
C ASP A 293 -24.54 10.06 -4.17
N GLN A 294 -23.78 11.15 -4.00
CA GLN A 294 -22.44 11.32 -4.54
C GLN A 294 -21.60 12.27 -3.66
N ALA A 295 -20.27 12.13 -3.73
CA ALA A 295 -19.30 13.03 -3.12
C ALA A 295 -17.94 12.92 -3.82
N CYS A 296 -17.33 14.07 -4.12
CA CYS A 296 -16.01 14.15 -4.74
C CYS A 296 -14.95 14.68 -3.78
N ILE A 297 -13.84 13.94 -3.68
CA ILE A 297 -12.67 14.29 -2.87
C ILE A 297 -11.41 14.11 -3.73
N ASN A 298 -10.61 15.16 -3.83
CA ASN A 298 -9.36 15.23 -4.59
C ASN A 298 -9.49 14.71 -6.02
N GLY A 299 -10.59 15.08 -6.67
CA GLY A 299 -10.91 14.68 -8.04
C GLY A 299 -11.47 13.27 -8.17
N LEU A 300 -11.50 12.43 -7.13
CA LEU A 300 -12.17 11.14 -7.17
C LEU A 300 -13.62 11.29 -6.69
N ASN A 301 -14.58 11.02 -7.57
CA ASN A 301 -16.00 11.05 -7.24
C ASN A 301 -16.48 9.65 -6.85
N ALA A 302 -17.08 9.51 -5.68
CA ALA A 302 -17.80 8.32 -5.27
C ALA A 302 -19.30 8.56 -5.44
N TYR A 303 -20.04 7.60 -5.99
CA TYR A 303 -21.50 7.69 -6.09
C TYR A 303 -22.18 6.36 -5.78
N TRP A 304 -23.35 6.44 -5.18
CA TRP A 304 -24.12 5.28 -4.75
C TRP A 304 -25.14 4.87 -5.82
N HIS A 305 -25.10 3.59 -6.21
CA HIS A 305 -26.07 3.03 -7.13
C HIS A 305 -26.29 1.54 -6.84
N LYS A 306 -27.56 1.10 -6.77
CA LYS A 306 -27.93 -0.33 -6.61
C LYS A 306 -27.14 -1.07 -5.52
N ARG A 307 -27.06 -0.49 -4.31
CA ARG A 307 -26.35 -1.05 -3.14
C ARG A 307 -24.83 -1.17 -3.31
N ARG A 308 -24.25 -0.41 -4.24
CA ARG A 308 -22.80 -0.33 -4.44
C ARG A 308 -22.34 1.12 -4.50
N ILE A 309 -21.11 1.35 -4.06
CA ILE A 309 -20.40 2.59 -4.30
C ILE A 309 -19.55 2.39 -5.55
N HIS A 310 -19.69 3.30 -6.50
CA HIS A 310 -18.96 3.36 -7.75
C HIS A 310 -18.06 4.59 -7.76
N PHE A 311 -17.07 4.60 -8.65
CA PHE A 311 -16.08 5.67 -8.72
C PHE A 311 -15.93 6.18 -10.16
N ASP A 312 -15.75 7.49 -10.30
CA ASP A 312 -15.32 8.14 -11.53
C ASP A 312 -14.33 9.29 -11.23
N HIS A 313 -13.62 9.76 -12.25
CA HIS A 313 -12.58 10.77 -12.10
C HIS A 313 -13.06 12.15 -12.61
N GLN A 314 -13.04 13.14 -11.71
CA GLN A 314 -13.45 14.53 -11.91
C GLN A 314 -12.33 15.49 -11.44
N PRO A 315 -11.19 15.58 -12.15
CA PRO A 315 -9.98 16.27 -11.66
C PRO A 315 -10.16 17.76 -11.36
N LYS A 316 -11.19 18.39 -11.94
CA LYS A 316 -11.48 19.82 -11.78
C LYS A 316 -12.53 20.10 -10.72
N HIS A 317 -13.09 19.06 -10.10
CA HIS A 317 -14.11 19.21 -9.08
C HIS A 317 -13.44 19.49 -7.73
N ALA A 318 -13.84 20.59 -7.09
CA ALA A 318 -13.37 20.91 -5.75
C ALA A 318 -13.91 19.89 -4.73
N ASN A 319 -13.23 19.74 -3.59
CA ASN A 319 -13.72 18.84 -2.55
C ASN A 319 -15.12 19.25 -2.09
N ASP A 320 -16.03 18.28 -2.04
CA ASP A 320 -17.40 18.53 -1.55
C ASP A 320 -17.43 18.83 -0.05
N VAL A 321 -16.37 18.49 0.66
CA VAL A 321 -16.23 18.62 2.11
C VAL A 321 -15.00 19.46 2.44
N PRO A 322 -15.04 20.24 3.53
CA PRO A 322 -13.87 21.00 3.98
C PRO A 322 -12.75 20.06 4.47
N ALA A 323 -11.49 20.54 4.43
CA ALA A 323 -10.32 19.72 4.78
C ALA A 323 -10.37 19.11 6.19
N ASN A 324 -10.94 19.82 7.16
CA ASN A 324 -11.13 19.34 8.54
C ASN A 324 -12.19 18.22 8.68
N ALA A 325 -12.97 17.93 7.63
CA ALA A 325 -13.90 16.80 7.62
C ALA A 325 -13.29 15.53 7.00
N LEU A 326 -12.11 15.61 6.38
CA LEU A 326 -11.46 14.47 5.72
C LEU A 326 -11.10 13.34 6.69
N PRO A 327 -10.57 13.60 7.91
CA PRO A 327 -10.36 12.53 8.88
C PRO A 327 -11.67 11.82 9.30
N ILE A 328 -12.80 12.55 9.35
CA ILE A 328 -14.12 11.95 9.58
C ILE A 328 -14.55 11.11 8.38
N CYS A 329 -14.26 11.54 7.15
CA CYS A 329 -14.47 10.72 5.95
C CYS A 329 -13.66 9.42 6.06
N ALA A 330 -12.39 9.50 6.45
CA ALA A 330 -11.55 8.32 6.65
C ALA A 330 -12.12 7.36 7.70
N LEU A 331 -12.68 7.87 8.80
CA LEU A 331 -13.40 7.07 9.79
C LEU A 331 -14.60 6.35 9.17
N HIS A 332 -15.44 7.07 8.43
CA HIS A 332 -16.62 6.47 7.79
C HIS A 332 -16.24 5.44 6.74
N GLY A 333 -15.29 5.78 5.86
CA GLY A 333 -14.76 4.89 4.84
C GLY A 333 -14.20 3.60 5.46
N GLY A 334 -13.41 3.73 6.53
CA GLY A 334 -12.85 2.60 7.28
C GLY A 334 -13.91 1.66 7.87
N ASN A 335 -15.09 2.19 8.20
CA ASN A 335 -16.20 1.43 8.77
C ASN A 335 -17.13 0.80 7.73
N ILE A 336 -16.95 1.07 6.42
CA ILE A 336 -17.82 0.52 5.37
C ILE A 336 -17.74 -1.01 5.34
N GLU A 337 -16.54 -1.58 5.45
CA GLU A 337 -16.33 -3.03 5.40
C GLU A 337 -17.02 -3.75 6.57
N SER A 338 -16.95 -3.19 7.78
CA SER A 338 -17.59 -3.77 8.97
C SER A 338 -19.11 -3.53 9.01
N GLY A 339 -19.60 -2.53 8.28
CA GLY A 339 -20.99 -2.07 8.34
C GLY A 339 -21.40 -1.47 9.70
N ASN A 340 -20.45 -1.26 10.62
CA ASN A 340 -20.71 -0.74 11.96
C ASN A 340 -19.67 0.31 12.36
N GLY A 341 -20.09 1.58 12.37
CA GLY A 341 -19.26 2.69 12.82
C GLY A 341 -19.47 3.12 14.29
N ARG A 342 -20.28 2.40 15.09
CA ARG A 342 -20.54 2.85 16.47
C ARG A 342 -19.36 2.55 17.38
N ASN A 343 -19.00 3.54 18.20
CA ASN A 343 -17.90 3.42 19.16
C ASN A 343 -16.57 3.09 18.47
N THR A 344 -16.23 3.79 17.40
CA THR A 344 -14.99 3.56 16.65
C THR A 344 -14.13 4.81 16.66
N THR A 345 -12.82 4.62 16.59
CA THR A 345 -11.86 5.72 16.51
C THR A 345 -10.99 5.51 15.29
N VAL A 346 -10.71 6.55 14.51
CA VAL A 346 -9.75 6.49 13.42
C VAL A 346 -8.47 7.17 13.85
N ILE A 347 -7.34 6.58 13.48
CA ILE A 347 -6.06 7.26 13.38
C ILE A 347 -5.88 7.54 11.89
N TYR A 348 -6.00 8.82 11.50
CA TYR A 348 -5.82 9.23 10.13
C TYR A 348 -4.48 9.93 9.96
N PHE A 349 -3.54 9.29 9.24
CA PHE A 349 -2.26 9.87 8.84
C PHE A 349 -2.09 9.66 7.32
N GLY A 350 -2.38 10.70 6.55
CA GLY A 350 -2.41 10.64 5.09
C GLY A 350 -2.01 11.96 4.44
N ARG A 351 -1.94 11.94 3.11
CA ARG A 351 -1.38 13.05 2.31
C ARG A 351 -2.39 14.16 1.99
N TYR A 352 -3.68 13.89 2.14
CA TYR A 352 -4.73 14.79 1.67
C TYR A 352 -5.30 15.73 2.74
N ALA A 353 -4.97 15.51 4.02
CA ALA A 353 -5.44 16.36 5.11
C ALA A 353 -4.41 16.38 6.26
N ALA A 354 -4.64 17.24 7.25
CA ALA A 354 -3.89 17.17 8.50
C ALA A 354 -4.11 15.80 9.16
N GLY A 355 -3.07 15.28 9.81
CA GLY A 355 -3.23 14.03 10.56
C GLY A 355 -4.08 14.27 11.80
N GLU A 356 -5.06 13.41 12.06
CA GLU A 356 -5.98 13.56 13.19
C GLU A 356 -6.36 12.20 13.80
N ILE A 357 -6.68 12.19 15.09
CA ILE A 357 -7.35 11.08 15.77
C ILE A 357 -8.77 11.52 16.07
N VAL A 358 -9.74 10.86 15.43
CA VAL A 358 -11.16 11.19 15.52
C VAL A 358 -11.94 10.01 16.06
N SER A 359 -12.76 10.23 17.07
CA SER A 359 -13.64 9.20 17.64
C SER A 359 -15.09 9.41 17.21
N GLN A 360 -15.85 8.33 17.17
CA GLN A 360 -17.30 8.33 16.96
C GLN A 360 -17.98 7.50 18.05
N ASP A 361 -18.93 8.11 18.75
CA ASP A 361 -19.64 7.46 19.85
C ASP A 361 -20.80 6.54 19.38
N LYS A 362 -21.50 5.94 20.36
CA LYS A 362 -22.67 5.09 20.10
C LYS A 362 -23.83 5.80 19.39
N PHE A 363 -23.89 7.13 19.48
CA PHE A 363 -24.89 7.98 18.84
C PHE A 363 -24.39 8.54 17.51
N THR A 364 -23.25 8.07 17.00
CA THR A 364 -22.62 8.52 15.76
C THR A 364 -22.30 10.02 15.78
N ARG A 365 -21.94 10.55 16.96
CA ARG A 365 -21.36 11.90 17.12
C ARG A 365 -19.85 11.76 17.07
N THR A 366 -19.22 12.65 16.32
CA THR A 366 -17.77 12.63 16.08
C THR A 366 -17.07 13.69 16.92
N ASP A 367 -15.91 13.37 17.47
CA ASP A 367 -15.06 14.31 18.20
C ASP A 367 -13.59 14.15 17.77
N SER A 368 -12.90 15.27 17.60
CA SER A 368 -11.47 15.28 17.25
C SER A 368 -10.66 15.29 18.54
N PHE A 369 -10.01 14.18 18.88
CA PHE A 369 -9.20 14.09 20.07
C PHE A 369 -7.84 14.78 19.91
N LEU A 370 -7.17 14.55 18.78
CA LEU A 370 -5.82 15.04 18.45
C LEU A 370 -5.80 15.57 17.02
N VAL A 371 -5.15 16.71 16.82
CA VAL A 371 -4.72 17.19 15.50
C VAL A 371 -3.19 17.27 15.49
N LEU A 372 -2.55 16.79 14.42
CA LEU A 372 -1.10 16.95 14.27
C LEU A 372 -0.72 18.44 14.25
N PRO A 373 0.46 18.77 14.80
CA PRO A 373 0.90 20.16 14.87
C PRO A 373 1.09 20.74 13.48
N SER A 374 0.77 22.02 13.34
CA SER A 374 1.20 22.80 12.18
C SER A 374 2.63 23.28 12.42
N LEU A 375 3.60 22.63 11.81
CA LEU A 375 4.99 23.08 11.84
C LEU A 375 5.15 24.34 10.98
N PRO A 376 6.14 25.20 11.28
CA PRO A 376 6.58 26.21 10.33
C PRO A 376 6.98 25.56 9.00
N HIS A 377 6.69 26.23 7.89
CA HIS A 377 6.81 25.63 6.55
C HIS A 377 8.26 25.36 6.12
N THR A 378 9.22 26.13 6.64
CA THR A 378 10.64 26.03 6.26
C THR A 378 11.51 25.71 7.47
N GLY A 379 12.64 25.06 7.21
CA GLY A 379 13.69 24.80 8.19
C GLY A 379 14.16 26.05 8.93
N HIS A 380 14.31 27.17 8.22
CA HIS A 380 14.67 28.45 8.81
C HIS A 380 13.65 28.93 9.85
N ASP A 381 12.35 28.79 9.58
CA ASP A 381 11.30 29.21 10.51
C ASP A 381 11.16 28.23 11.67
N ILE A 382 11.39 26.92 11.47
CA ILE A 382 11.50 25.92 12.54
C ILE A 382 12.62 26.31 13.50
N ILE A 383 13.82 26.58 12.96
CA ILE A 383 15.00 26.98 13.73
C ILE A 383 14.72 28.28 14.50
N ARG A 384 14.10 29.28 13.87
CA ARG A 384 13.73 30.54 14.52
C ARG A 384 12.78 30.29 15.69
N ALA A 385 11.68 29.55 15.45
CA ALA A 385 10.70 29.24 16.49
C ALA A 385 11.33 28.47 17.67
N MET A 386 12.26 27.54 17.41
CA MET A 386 12.97 26.84 18.48
C MET A 386 14.00 27.72 19.21
N THR A 387 14.63 28.68 18.51
CA THR A 387 15.57 29.65 19.10
C THR A 387 14.86 30.62 20.04
N ASP A 388 13.62 31.00 19.71
CA ASP A 388 12.81 31.89 20.53
C ASP A 388 12.06 31.17 21.66
N GLY A 389 12.08 29.82 21.67
CA GLY A 389 11.33 28.98 22.60
C GLY A 389 12.17 28.27 23.67
N GLU A 390 11.53 27.36 24.42
CA GLU A 390 12.15 26.61 25.53
C GLU A 390 13.32 25.71 25.09
N GLN A 391 13.42 25.40 23.79
CA GLN A 391 14.40 24.47 23.22
C GLN A 391 15.65 25.18 22.66
N ALA A 392 15.82 26.48 22.90
CA ALA A 392 16.94 27.26 22.37
C ALA A 392 18.32 26.71 22.79
N THR A 393 18.46 26.32 24.07
CA THR A 393 19.74 25.82 24.61
C THR A 393 20.15 24.50 23.96
N ILE A 394 19.19 23.59 23.72
CA ILE A 394 19.49 22.30 23.08
C ILE A 394 19.79 22.48 21.60
N LEU A 395 19.07 23.38 20.91
CA LEU A 395 19.31 23.72 19.52
C LEU A 395 20.72 24.29 19.30
N ALA A 396 21.18 25.17 20.20
CA ALA A 396 22.54 25.72 20.13
C ALA A 396 23.61 24.62 20.26
N LYS A 397 23.46 23.72 21.24
CA LYS A 397 24.37 22.56 21.40
C LYS A 397 24.34 21.64 20.18
N PHE A 398 23.16 21.40 19.61
CA PHE A 398 22.99 20.60 18.41
C PHE A 398 23.69 21.24 17.20
N LYS A 399 23.54 22.54 17.00
CA LYS A 399 24.24 23.29 15.95
C LYS A 399 25.75 23.14 16.05
N ASP A 400 26.30 23.27 17.26
CA ASP A 400 27.75 23.23 17.48
C ASP A 400 28.31 21.81 17.28
N ALA A 401 27.59 20.79 17.72
CA ALA A 401 28.05 19.39 17.65
C ALA A 401 27.69 18.66 16.35
N GLN A 402 26.61 19.06 15.67
CA GLN A 402 26.07 18.41 14.47
C GLN A 402 25.79 19.46 13.36
N PRO A 403 26.82 20.21 12.90
CA PRO A 403 26.64 21.35 11.98
C PRO A 403 26.03 20.94 10.62
N GLU A 404 26.38 19.76 10.11
CA GLU A 404 25.84 19.25 8.84
C GLU A 404 24.34 18.94 8.94
N SER A 405 23.91 18.31 10.03
CA SER A 405 22.49 18.02 10.28
C SER A 405 21.69 19.31 10.53
N TYR A 406 22.28 20.29 11.23
CA TYR A 406 21.69 21.62 11.39
C TYR A 406 21.55 22.36 10.06
N GLN A 407 22.56 22.29 9.19
CA GLN A 407 22.50 22.87 7.85
C GLN A 407 21.42 22.19 7.00
N ALA A 408 21.35 20.86 6.99
CA ALA A 408 20.30 20.13 6.29
C ALA A 408 18.91 20.50 6.81
N LEU A 409 18.75 20.62 8.15
CA LEU A 409 17.51 21.11 8.77
C LEU A 409 17.16 22.51 8.27
N SER A 410 18.12 23.44 8.15
CA SER A 410 17.84 24.80 7.69
C SER A 410 17.32 24.88 6.25
N GLN A 411 17.65 23.89 5.41
CA GLN A 411 17.35 23.87 3.98
C GLN A 411 16.04 23.15 3.65
N ILE A 412 15.41 22.47 4.61
CA ILE A 412 14.19 21.70 4.35
C ILE A 412 12.99 22.62 4.07
N ASP A 413 12.15 22.24 3.10
CA ASP A 413 10.85 22.84 2.83
C ASP A 413 9.77 21.77 2.97
N ILE A 414 8.90 21.95 3.97
CA ILE A 414 7.78 21.06 4.28
C ILE A 414 6.43 21.74 4.00
N SER A 415 6.38 22.80 3.19
CA SER A 415 5.15 23.58 2.92
C SER A 415 3.97 22.72 2.45
N GLN A 416 4.23 21.58 1.80
CA GLN A 416 3.19 20.67 1.30
C GLN A 416 2.70 19.64 2.34
N CYS A 417 3.39 19.48 3.47
CA CYS A 417 3.13 18.43 4.47
C CYS A 417 3.34 18.90 5.93
N TYR A 418 3.28 20.21 6.17
CA TYR A 418 3.62 20.85 7.44
C TYR A 418 2.72 20.45 8.63
N ASN A 419 1.56 19.86 8.36
CA ASN A 419 0.59 19.36 9.34
C ASN A 419 0.35 17.84 9.22
N GLN A 420 1.28 17.14 8.58
CA GLN A 420 1.24 15.70 8.34
C GLN A 420 2.40 15.02 9.06
N LEU A 421 2.26 13.71 9.31
CA LEU A 421 3.30 12.94 9.94
C LEU A 421 4.55 12.88 9.05
N THR A 422 4.34 12.84 7.73
CA THR A 422 5.39 12.94 6.71
C THR A 422 6.31 14.16 6.91
N GLY A 423 5.76 15.32 7.25
CA GLY A 423 6.54 16.55 7.47
C GLY A 423 7.37 16.48 8.75
N LEU A 424 6.77 16.02 9.85
CA LEU A 424 7.46 15.82 11.12
C LEU A 424 8.60 14.79 10.99
N PHE A 425 8.36 13.69 10.27
CA PHE A 425 9.35 12.65 10.04
C PHE A 425 10.48 13.09 9.11
N ALA A 426 10.20 13.93 8.11
CA ALA A 426 11.26 14.51 7.28
C ALA A 426 12.20 15.42 8.10
N VAL A 427 11.63 16.25 8.99
CA VAL A 427 12.42 17.07 9.92
C VAL A 427 13.24 16.17 10.86
N ALA A 428 12.64 15.13 11.42
CA ALA A 428 13.35 14.16 12.26
C ALA A 428 14.52 13.50 11.51
N ALA A 429 14.33 13.11 10.25
CA ALA A 429 15.39 12.53 9.41
C ALA A 429 16.58 13.48 9.21
N THR A 430 16.32 14.78 9.02
CA THR A 430 17.40 15.78 8.95
C THR A 430 18.16 15.91 10.26
N ILE A 431 17.46 15.90 11.41
CA ILE A 431 18.09 15.96 12.74
C ILE A 431 18.97 14.73 12.98
N LEU A 432 18.54 13.56 12.52
CA LEU A 432 19.31 12.31 12.65
C LEU A 432 20.52 12.25 11.71
N GLY A 433 20.68 13.21 10.79
CA GLY A 433 21.77 13.23 9.81
C GLY A 433 21.56 12.27 8.65
N LEU A 434 20.30 11.96 8.30
CA LEU A 434 19.97 11.02 7.22
C LEU A 434 19.86 11.70 5.84
N SER A 435 20.05 13.02 5.79
CA SER A 435 20.15 13.78 4.54
C SER A 435 21.51 13.53 3.88
N THR A 436 21.49 13.22 2.59
CA THR A 436 22.69 13.04 1.75
C THR A 436 22.93 14.21 0.81
N SER A 437 21.94 15.09 0.65
CA SER A 437 21.98 16.27 -0.23
C SER A 437 21.01 17.34 0.24
N SER A 438 21.36 18.61 0.01
CA SER A 438 20.47 19.77 0.20
C SER A 438 19.21 19.73 -0.68
N THR A 439 19.16 18.82 -1.66
CA THR A 439 18.04 18.67 -2.61
C THR A 439 17.23 17.39 -2.39
N ASN A 440 17.48 16.66 -1.30
CA ASN A 440 16.68 15.47 -0.98
C ASN A 440 15.20 15.84 -0.83
N SER A 441 14.34 15.03 -1.45
CA SER A 441 12.90 15.20 -1.33
C SER A 441 12.40 14.80 0.05
N ILE A 442 11.21 15.28 0.41
CA ILE A 442 10.50 14.83 1.60
C ILE A 442 10.29 13.31 1.58
N GLN A 443 9.99 12.72 0.42
CA GLN A 443 9.87 11.27 0.28
C GLN A 443 11.19 10.55 0.60
N TYR A 444 12.32 11.05 0.07
CA TYR A 444 13.64 10.48 0.38
C TYR A 444 13.94 10.51 1.89
N LEU A 445 13.68 11.63 2.55
CA LEU A 445 13.95 11.79 3.98
C LEU A 445 13.10 10.83 4.83
N ASN A 446 11.82 10.67 4.49
CA ASN A 446 10.95 9.69 5.14
C ASN A 446 11.43 8.25 4.89
N ASP A 447 11.79 7.92 3.65
CA ASP A 447 12.32 6.61 3.30
C ASP A 447 13.64 6.32 4.04
N ALA A 448 14.51 7.31 4.19
CA ALA A 448 15.75 7.21 4.94
C ALA A 448 15.49 6.92 6.43
N LEU A 449 14.51 7.60 7.03
CA LEU A 449 14.11 7.36 8.41
C LEU A 449 13.54 5.93 8.60
N ILE A 450 12.64 5.51 7.71
CA ILE A 450 12.04 4.16 7.75
C ILE A 450 13.10 3.09 7.55
N ALA A 451 13.96 3.23 6.54
CA ALA A 451 15.05 2.31 6.26
C ALA A 451 16.03 2.21 7.43
N LYS A 452 16.31 3.33 8.12
CA LYS A 452 17.17 3.34 9.30
C LYS A 452 16.50 2.63 10.48
N ALA A 453 15.19 2.81 10.67
CA ALA A 453 14.43 2.12 11.70
C ALA A 453 14.32 0.60 11.45
N LEU A 454 14.18 0.17 10.19
CA LEU A 454 14.15 -1.25 9.79
C LEU A 454 15.47 -1.99 10.09
N GLN A 455 16.59 -1.27 10.21
CA GLN A 455 17.89 -1.86 10.56
C GLN A 455 18.01 -2.23 12.04
N ASN A 456 17.14 -1.68 12.90
CA ASN A 456 17.17 -1.96 14.32
C ASN A 456 16.76 -3.41 14.59
N SER A 457 17.70 -4.21 15.12
CA SER A 457 17.46 -5.60 15.52
C SER A 457 16.79 -5.75 16.88
N GLY A 458 16.72 -4.66 17.67
CA GLY A 458 16.14 -4.66 19.01
C GLY A 458 14.62 -4.45 19.03
N GLN A 459 13.97 -4.86 20.12
CA GLN A 459 12.52 -4.69 20.31
C GLN A 459 12.12 -3.37 21.01
N LYS A 460 13.11 -2.53 21.34
CA LYS A 460 12.95 -1.27 22.08
C LYS A 460 13.82 -0.19 21.46
N GLY A 461 13.23 0.99 21.23
CA GLY A 461 13.96 2.18 20.79
C GLY A 461 14.28 3.15 21.92
N HIS A 462 15.02 4.21 21.60
CA HIS A 462 15.16 5.36 22.51
C HIS A 462 13.80 6.07 22.66
N ARG A 463 13.49 6.53 23.88
CA ARG A 463 12.19 7.14 24.18
C ARG A 463 12.16 8.60 23.72
N VAL A 464 11.47 8.87 22.63
CA VAL A 464 11.22 10.22 22.11
C VAL A 464 9.95 10.77 22.74
N ASP A 465 9.96 12.05 23.13
CA ASP A 465 8.80 12.67 23.76
C ASP A 465 7.77 13.18 22.72
N TYR A 466 6.51 12.83 22.94
CA TYR A 466 5.34 13.31 22.19
C TYR A 466 4.31 13.92 23.15
N SER A 467 4.78 14.74 24.09
CA SER A 467 3.93 15.50 25.00
C SER A 467 2.86 16.30 24.24
N LEU A 468 1.67 16.39 24.83
CA LEU A 468 0.55 17.12 24.26
C LEU A 468 0.52 18.56 24.78
N ASP A 469 0.15 19.47 23.88
CA ASP A 469 -0.21 20.85 24.15
C ASP A 469 -1.68 21.11 23.73
N MET A 470 -2.22 22.26 24.10
CA MET A 470 -3.56 22.71 23.76
C MET A 470 -3.49 24.02 22.97
N ILE A 471 -3.77 23.95 21.67
CA ILE A 471 -3.80 25.12 20.78
C ILE A 471 -5.21 25.26 20.22
N ASP A 472 -5.81 26.45 20.38
CA ASP A 472 -7.19 26.75 19.94
C ASP A 472 -8.24 25.73 20.42
N GLY A 473 -8.05 25.23 21.65
CA GLY A 473 -8.94 24.23 22.26
C GLY A 473 -8.83 22.82 21.67
N LYS A 474 -7.85 22.57 20.79
CA LYS A 474 -7.52 21.25 20.24
C LYS A 474 -6.22 20.73 20.84
N ARG A 475 -6.18 19.43 21.15
CA ARG A 475 -4.94 18.78 21.57
C ARG A 475 -4.03 18.60 20.36
N THR A 476 -2.76 18.92 20.51
CA THR A 476 -1.73 18.76 19.50
C THR A 476 -0.44 18.25 20.14
N ILE A 477 0.45 17.67 19.34
CA ILE A 477 1.80 17.33 19.81
C ILE A 477 2.61 18.63 19.95
N GLU A 478 3.35 18.77 21.05
CA GLU A 478 4.29 19.87 21.24
C GLU A 478 5.58 19.62 20.44
N TRP A 479 5.52 19.93 19.14
CA TRP A 479 6.54 19.55 18.18
C TRP A 479 7.95 20.03 18.57
N ALA A 480 8.09 21.22 19.16
CA ALA A 480 9.40 21.75 19.55
C ALA A 480 10.06 20.85 20.61
N LYS A 481 9.31 20.36 21.61
CA LYS A 481 9.81 19.41 22.61
C LYS A 481 10.15 18.06 22.00
N THR A 482 9.35 17.58 21.04
CA THR A 482 9.68 16.37 20.28
C THR A 482 11.01 16.51 19.55
N LEU A 483 11.21 17.60 18.80
CA LEU A 483 12.48 17.84 18.09
C LEU A 483 13.66 18.05 19.06
N GLY A 484 13.45 18.76 20.17
CA GLY A 484 14.45 18.96 21.22
C GLY A 484 14.88 17.65 21.89
N SER A 485 13.94 16.74 22.12
CA SER A 485 14.21 15.38 22.59
C SER A 485 15.08 14.61 21.59
N LEU A 486 14.74 14.68 20.29
CA LEU A 486 15.54 14.04 19.23
C LEU A 486 16.96 14.60 19.14
N MET A 487 17.11 15.92 19.17
CA MET A 487 18.42 16.57 19.20
C MET A 487 19.24 16.12 20.42
N SER A 488 18.60 16.03 21.59
CA SER A 488 19.25 15.57 22.82
C SER A 488 19.78 14.15 22.70
N PHE A 489 18.99 13.21 22.15
CA PHE A 489 19.48 11.87 21.88
C PHE A 489 20.58 11.86 20.83
N ARG A 490 20.41 12.60 19.73
CA ARG A 490 21.40 12.66 18.66
C ARG A 490 22.78 13.12 19.13
N LEU A 491 22.82 13.99 20.15
CA LEU A 491 24.05 14.48 20.77
C LEU A 491 24.81 13.43 21.59
N VAL A 492 24.13 12.38 22.08
CA VAL A 492 24.71 11.40 23.01
C VAL A 492 24.80 9.99 22.44
N VAL A 493 24.03 9.67 21.40
CA VAL A 493 24.08 8.36 20.74
C VAL A 493 25.19 8.31 19.70
N ASP A 494 25.89 7.19 19.66
CA ASP A 494 26.87 6.89 18.62
C ASP A 494 26.17 6.56 17.28
N GLU A 495 26.93 6.62 16.18
CA GLU A 495 26.41 6.33 14.84
C GLU A 495 25.81 4.92 14.71
N SER A 496 26.36 3.97 15.48
CA SER A 496 25.90 2.58 15.57
C SER A 496 24.56 2.40 16.29
N GLU A 497 24.07 3.42 17.01
CA GLU A 497 22.76 3.40 17.70
C GLU A 497 21.69 4.25 16.99
N LEU A 498 22.01 4.82 15.82
CA LEU A 498 21.06 5.64 15.06
C LEU A 498 19.86 4.84 14.55
N ASP A 499 20.03 3.54 14.28
CA ASP A 499 18.95 2.62 13.92
C ASP A 499 17.93 2.50 15.05
N LYS A 500 18.41 2.33 16.29
CA LYS A 500 17.60 2.26 17.50
C LYS A 500 16.93 3.59 17.85
N LEU A 501 17.58 4.73 17.54
CA LEU A 501 16.95 6.05 17.68
C LEU A 501 15.85 6.26 16.63
N ALA A 502 16.12 5.91 15.36
CA ALA A 502 15.13 5.96 14.28
C ALA A 502 13.90 5.09 14.61
N PHE A 503 14.13 3.86 15.05
CA PHE A 503 13.06 2.99 15.54
C PHE A 503 12.32 3.58 16.74
N GLY A 504 13.03 4.23 17.66
CA GLY A 504 12.47 4.92 18.82
C GLY A 504 11.47 6.02 18.50
N ILE A 505 11.63 6.71 17.35
CA ILE A 505 10.68 7.71 16.86
C ILE A 505 9.30 7.08 16.64
N MET A 506 9.24 5.96 15.91
CA MET A 506 7.98 5.27 15.61
C MET A 506 7.43 4.52 16.84
N ASP A 507 8.31 3.85 17.59
CA ASP A 507 7.92 3.06 18.76
C ASP A 507 7.36 3.93 19.89
N SER A 508 7.95 5.10 20.11
CA SER A 508 7.43 6.06 21.09
C SER A 508 6.10 6.65 20.62
N LEU A 509 5.97 7.05 19.34
CA LEU A 509 4.71 7.56 18.82
C LEU A 509 3.57 6.55 19.00
N ALA A 510 3.81 5.27 18.69
CA ALA A 510 2.83 4.21 18.89
C ALA A 510 2.42 4.04 20.37
N ASP A 511 3.35 4.24 21.32
CA ASP A 511 3.07 4.20 22.76
C ASP A 511 2.19 5.36 23.20
N TYR A 512 2.51 6.59 22.77
CA TYR A 512 1.69 7.75 23.07
C TYR A 512 0.29 7.63 22.45
N ILE A 513 0.19 7.14 21.21
CA ILE A 513 -1.09 6.88 20.55
C ILE A 513 -1.91 5.85 21.34
N ALA A 514 -1.32 4.73 21.78
CA ALA A 514 -2.04 3.75 22.58
C ALA A 514 -2.62 4.37 23.86
N ASN A 515 -1.82 5.15 24.60
CA ASN A 515 -2.29 5.88 25.79
C ASN A 515 -3.39 6.90 25.46
N TRP A 516 -3.34 7.54 24.29
CA TRP A 516 -4.38 8.47 23.84
C TRP A 516 -5.69 7.75 23.50
N ILE A 517 -5.63 6.59 22.84
CA ILE A 517 -6.82 5.79 22.55
C ILE A 517 -7.47 5.29 23.85
N GLU A 518 -6.69 4.90 24.86
CA GLU A 518 -7.22 4.53 26.19
C GLU A 518 -8.00 5.68 26.85
N ARG A 519 -7.50 6.91 26.76
CA ARG A 519 -8.24 8.10 27.25
C ARG A 519 -9.52 8.36 26.46
N ILE A 520 -9.52 8.10 25.14
CA ILE A 520 -10.72 8.20 24.32
C ILE A 520 -11.74 7.13 24.74
N ASP A 521 -11.27 5.92 25.07
CA ASP A 521 -12.11 4.80 25.50
C ASP A 521 -12.91 5.12 26.77
N GLU A 522 -12.29 5.80 27.75
CA GLU A 522 -12.96 6.22 29.00
C GLU A 522 -14.25 7.03 28.76
N THR A 523 -14.35 7.73 27.63
CA THR A 523 -15.50 8.58 27.27
C THR A 523 -16.37 7.98 26.16
N THR A 524 -15.74 7.33 25.17
CA THR A 524 -16.40 6.87 23.94
C THR A 524 -16.75 5.39 23.98
N GLY A 525 -16.09 4.58 24.81
CA GLY A 525 -16.24 3.12 24.87
C GLY A 525 -15.83 2.44 23.57
N VAL A 526 -14.61 2.72 23.10
CA VAL A 526 -14.03 2.32 21.82
C VAL A 526 -14.04 0.80 21.65
N LYS A 527 -14.66 0.34 20.57
CA LYS A 527 -14.75 -1.08 20.18
C LYS A 527 -13.76 -1.46 19.08
N ALA A 528 -13.41 -0.49 18.24
CA ALA A 528 -12.45 -0.71 17.16
C ALA A 528 -11.69 0.58 16.86
N VAL A 529 -10.43 0.40 16.47
CA VAL A 529 -9.55 1.46 15.96
C VAL A 529 -9.34 1.23 14.47
N VAL A 530 -9.69 2.22 13.65
CA VAL A 530 -9.49 2.23 12.21
C VAL A 530 -8.12 2.85 11.92
N LEU A 531 -7.27 2.19 11.12
CA LEU A 531 -6.09 2.82 10.53
C LEU A 531 -6.39 3.26 9.09
N ALA A 532 -6.17 4.54 8.79
CA ALA A 532 -6.43 5.11 7.47
C ALA A 532 -5.42 6.22 7.09
N GLY A 533 -5.14 6.35 5.81
CA GLY A 533 -4.20 7.33 5.24
C GLY A 533 -2.87 6.71 4.80
N SER A 534 -2.20 7.37 3.85
CA SER A 534 -1.05 6.81 3.16
C SER A 534 0.22 6.64 4.01
N ASP A 535 0.33 7.29 5.17
CA ASP A 535 1.52 7.19 6.03
C ASP A 535 1.67 5.81 6.69
N PHE A 536 0.59 5.01 6.73
CA PHE A 536 0.64 3.61 7.17
C PHE A 536 1.37 2.66 6.23
N ALA A 537 1.86 3.16 5.08
CA ALA A 537 2.91 2.51 4.29
C ALA A 537 4.23 2.32 5.08
N ASN A 538 4.42 3.08 6.16
CA ASN A 538 5.49 2.86 7.13
C ASN A 538 5.18 1.60 7.97
N GLU A 539 5.63 0.44 7.50
CA GLU A 539 5.38 -0.84 8.18
C GLU A 539 5.96 -0.90 9.60
N VAL A 540 7.03 -0.14 9.91
CA VAL A 540 7.57 -0.06 11.28
C VAL A 540 6.54 0.57 12.21
N LEU A 541 6.02 1.75 11.88
CA LEU A 541 5.02 2.43 12.70
C LEU A 541 3.74 1.58 12.81
N THR A 542 3.29 1.02 11.70
CA THR A 542 2.08 0.20 11.65
C THR A 542 2.22 -1.04 12.54
N GLU A 543 3.33 -1.77 12.48
CA GLU A 543 3.60 -2.91 13.36
C GLU A 543 3.63 -2.50 14.84
N ARG A 544 4.24 -1.35 15.17
CA ARG A 544 4.26 -0.87 16.56
C ARG A 544 2.87 -0.48 17.06
N LEU A 545 2.03 0.10 16.22
CA LEU A 545 0.63 0.37 16.55
C LEU A 545 -0.16 -0.92 16.74
N SER A 546 -0.01 -1.88 15.84
CA SER A 546 -0.57 -3.24 15.98
C SER A 546 -0.22 -3.86 17.33
N LEU A 547 1.05 -3.78 17.73
CA LEU A 547 1.52 -4.36 18.99
C LEU A 547 1.06 -3.61 20.25
N ARG A 548 0.82 -2.29 20.18
CA ARG A 548 0.49 -1.47 21.36
C ARG A 548 -1.01 -1.22 21.49
N VAL A 549 -1.65 -0.76 20.42
CA VAL A 549 -3.10 -0.52 20.36
C VAL A 549 -3.86 -1.84 20.27
N GLY A 550 -3.37 -2.81 19.49
CA GLY A 550 -4.02 -4.10 19.25
C GLY A 550 -4.14 -5.00 20.48
N LYS A 551 -3.43 -4.68 21.57
CA LYS A 551 -3.57 -5.37 22.87
C LYS A 551 -4.94 -5.15 23.51
N ASN A 552 -5.45 -3.93 23.40
CA ASN A 552 -6.65 -3.48 24.11
C ASN A 552 -7.82 -3.24 23.16
N PHE A 553 -7.55 -2.99 21.88
CA PHE A 553 -8.57 -2.63 20.89
C PHE A 553 -8.45 -3.46 19.62
N ASN A 554 -9.59 -3.79 19.01
CA ASN A 554 -9.59 -4.42 17.69
C ASN A 554 -9.14 -3.40 16.63
N ILE A 555 -8.03 -3.66 15.95
CA ILE A 555 -7.58 -2.83 14.83
C ILE A 555 -8.28 -3.27 13.55
N THR A 556 -8.74 -2.30 12.79
CA THR A 556 -9.45 -2.50 11.53
C THR A 556 -8.87 -1.62 10.44
N VAL A 557 -8.89 -2.14 9.22
CA VAL A 557 -8.50 -1.44 8.00
C VAL A 557 -9.52 -1.85 6.94
N ASN A 558 -10.04 -0.88 6.19
CA ASN A 558 -10.90 -1.20 5.07
C ASN A 558 -10.05 -1.73 3.91
N ARG A 559 -10.16 -3.03 3.65
CA ARG A 559 -9.42 -3.71 2.58
C ARG A 559 -10.18 -3.77 1.26
N GLN A 560 -11.40 -3.23 1.20
CA GLN A 560 -12.14 -3.03 -0.05
C GLN A 560 -11.82 -1.70 -0.71
N LEU A 561 -11.34 -0.72 0.06
CA LEU A 561 -10.87 0.58 -0.38
C LEU A 561 -9.34 0.69 -0.22
N GLU A 562 -8.79 1.82 -0.63
CA GLU A 562 -7.42 2.21 -0.32
C GLU A 562 -7.31 2.68 1.13
N LEU A 563 -6.09 2.87 1.63
CA LEU A 563 -5.88 3.50 2.94
C LEU A 563 -6.26 4.98 2.89
N ASP A 564 -5.88 5.65 1.79
CA ASP A 564 -6.21 7.03 1.50
C ASP A 564 -7.22 7.12 0.33
N GLY A 565 -7.25 8.23 -0.42
CA GLY A 565 -7.89 8.29 -1.74
C GLY A 565 -9.37 7.86 -1.77
N SER A 566 -9.65 6.68 -2.33
CA SER A 566 -11.01 6.11 -2.39
C SER A 566 -11.71 5.97 -1.03
N ASN A 567 -10.95 5.79 0.06
CA ASN A 567 -11.48 5.76 1.42
C ASN A 567 -12.16 7.08 1.81
N LEU A 568 -11.54 8.20 1.46
CA LEU A 568 -12.07 9.53 1.74
C LEU A 568 -13.34 9.80 0.93
N SER A 569 -13.31 9.53 -0.37
CA SER A 569 -14.44 9.77 -1.27
C SER A 569 -15.67 8.92 -0.90
N ALA A 570 -15.47 7.63 -0.64
CA ALA A 570 -16.55 6.75 -0.21
C ALA A 570 -17.07 7.11 1.20
N GLY A 571 -16.16 7.48 2.11
CA GLY A 571 -16.51 7.93 3.46
C GLY A 571 -17.31 9.23 3.49
N ALA A 572 -17.06 10.14 2.54
CA ALA A 572 -17.78 11.41 2.43
C ALA A 572 -19.29 11.21 2.18
N LEU A 573 -19.69 10.10 1.54
CA LEU A 573 -21.10 9.74 1.34
C LEU A 573 -21.87 9.55 2.67
N TYR A 574 -21.18 9.25 3.77
CA TYR A 574 -21.78 8.99 5.08
C TYR A 574 -21.71 10.19 6.05
N LEU A 575 -21.16 11.33 5.61
CA LEU A 575 -21.06 12.51 6.47
C LEU A 575 -22.44 13.11 6.78
N LYS A 576 -22.66 13.50 8.03
CA LYS A 576 -23.88 14.22 8.44
C LYS A 576 -23.82 15.70 8.07
N MET A 577 -23.93 15.99 6.78
CA MET A 577 -24.03 17.35 6.27
C MET A 577 -25.32 17.55 5.47
N ARG A 578 -25.70 18.80 5.23
CA ARG A 578 -26.88 19.12 4.43
C ARG A 578 -26.61 18.71 2.98
N ARG A 579 -27.55 17.97 2.36
CA ARG A 579 -27.51 17.68 0.92
C ARG A 579 -27.44 18.99 0.15
N ARG A 580 -26.44 19.11 -0.73
CA ARG A 580 -26.26 20.29 -1.59
C ARG A 580 -27.27 20.30 -2.72
#